data_AF-A0A291TJ37-F1
#
_entry.id   AF-A0A291TJ37-F1
#
_cell.length_a   1.000
_cell.length_b   1.000
_cell.length_c   1.000
_cell.angle_alpha   90.00
_cell.angle_beta   90.00
_cell.angle_gamma   90.00
#
_symmetry.space_group_name_H-M   'P 1'
#
loop_
_entity.id
_entity.type
_entity.pdbx_description
1 polymer ?
#
loop_
_entity_poly.entity_id
_entity_poly.type
_entity_poly.pdbx_seq_one_letter_code
_entity_poly.pdbx_strand_id
1 'polypeptide(L)'
;MRFISIKPAADPTVATGSVATRAHPLLSKLGRGMLPRWLGGKQRQHHYRLQIRCEDRADMEQVLDMVNHTLQPAGLQPMQSIKPGRSGGRELVLNLQCTPPQRRYLVQFVHQVGVAHPVRWQLRPRIDCDPELN
;
A
#
# COMPACT_ATOMS: atom_id res chain seq x y z
N MET A 1 9.73 66.32 6.15
CA MET A 1 10.03 65.59 4.89
C MET A 1 8.78 65.65 4.02
N ARG A 2 8.87 66.29 2.84
CA ARG A 2 7.79 66.44 1.86
C ARG A 2 8.08 65.51 0.68
N PHE A 3 7.12 64.72 0.23
CA PHE A 3 7.05 64.31 -1.18
C PHE A 3 5.59 64.19 -1.63
N ILE A 4 5.39 64.63 -2.87
CA ILE A 4 4.14 65.00 -3.49
C ILE A 4 3.73 63.86 -4.43
N SER A 5 2.42 63.60 -4.47
CA SER A 5 1.69 62.78 -5.44
C SER A 5 2.01 63.15 -6.90
N ILE A 6 2.18 62.20 -7.83
CA ILE A 6 1.46 62.18 -9.11
C ILE A 6 1.50 60.77 -9.74
N LYS A 7 0.34 60.27 -10.18
CA LYS A 7 0.17 59.14 -11.11
C LYS A 7 0.47 59.63 -12.55
N PRO A 8 0.85 58.73 -13.47
CA PRO A 8 0.04 58.64 -14.68
C PRO A 8 -0.20 57.20 -15.14
N ALA A 9 -1.38 56.99 -15.71
CA ALA A 9 -1.74 55.83 -16.52
C ALA A 9 -1.58 56.19 -18.00
N ALA A 10 -1.01 55.29 -18.80
CA ALA A 10 -1.21 55.16 -20.25
C ALA A 10 -0.50 53.88 -20.78
N ASP A 11 -1.30 52.93 -21.27
CA ASP A 11 -0.99 51.95 -22.34
C ASP A 11 -0.56 52.71 -23.63
N PRO A 12 0.14 52.15 -24.65
CA PRO A 12 -0.25 50.90 -25.34
C PRO A 12 0.85 50.02 -26.02
N THR A 13 0.49 48.76 -26.29
CA THR A 13 0.85 47.87 -27.44
C THR A 13 2.25 47.85 -28.10
N VAL A 14 2.84 46.63 -28.09
CA VAL A 14 3.49 45.88 -29.21
C VAL A 14 4.66 46.53 -29.99
N ALA A 15 5.87 45.95 -29.87
CA ALA A 15 6.71 45.54 -31.01
C ALA A 15 7.97 44.77 -30.58
N THR A 16 8.02 43.51 -31.01
CA THR A 16 9.15 42.79 -31.64
C THR A 16 10.59 43.24 -31.33
N GLY A 17 11.35 42.36 -30.67
CA GLY A 17 12.80 42.48 -30.55
C GLY A 17 13.46 41.19 -30.09
N SER A 18 13.73 40.31 -31.07
CA SER A 18 14.50 39.06 -30.93
C SER A 18 15.84 39.28 -30.22
N VAL A 19 16.05 38.59 -29.09
CA VAL A 19 17.39 38.25 -28.62
C VAL A 19 17.40 36.79 -28.18
N ALA A 20 17.99 35.98 -29.06
CA ALA A 20 18.28 34.59 -28.89
C ALA A 20 19.11 34.35 -27.62
N THR A 21 18.53 33.62 -26.65
CA THR A 21 19.33 33.00 -25.59
C THR A 21 19.32 31.50 -25.82
N ARG A 22 20.39 31.07 -26.50
CA ARG A 22 20.85 29.70 -26.76
C ARG A 22 20.20 28.62 -25.89
N ALA A 23 19.24 27.89 -26.47
CA ALA A 23 18.82 26.60 -25.95
C ALA A 23 19.99 25.61 -26.11
N HIS A 24 20.49 25.09 -24.99
CA HIS A 24 21.51 24.06 -24.93
C HIS A 24 21.01 22.76 -25.59
N PRO A 25 21.62 22.27 -26.68
CA PRO A 25 21.24 21.02 -27.30
C PRO A 25 22.07 19.88 -26.71
N LEU A 26 21.86 19.52 -25.44
CA LEU A 26 22.56 18.40 -24.79
C LEU A 26 21.67 17.56 -23.85
N LEU A 27 20.38 17.40 -24.20
CA LEU A 27 19.50 16.40 -23.57
C LEU A 27 18.85 15.49 -24.62
N SER A 28 19.66 15.03 -25.57
CA SER A 28 19.25 14.03 -26.56
C SER A 28 20.31 12.95 -26.66
N LYS A 29 20.43 12.12 -25.60
CA LYS A 29 21.01 10.76 -25.59
C LYS A 29 21.20 10.25 -24.15
N LEU A 30 20.10 9.96 -23.47
CA LEU A 30 20.02 8.94 -22.42
C LEU A 30 18.88 8.03 -22.88
N GLY A 31 19.12 7.06 -23.74
CA GLY A 31 19.79 5.82 -23.34
C GLY A 31 18.70 4.75 -23.22
N ARG A 32 18.20 4.27 -24.36
CA ARG A 32 17.53 2.96 -24.44
C ARG A 32 18.51 1.93 -23.91
N GLY A 33 18.25 1.36 -22.74
CA GLY A 33 19.00 0.18 -22.27
C GLY A 33 19.46 0.28 -20.82
N MET A 34 18.53 0.08 -19.90
CA MET A 34 18.66 -0.67 -18.65
C MET A 34 17.50 -0.25 -17.75
N LEU A 35 16.35 -0.91 -17.92
CA LEU A 35 15.41 -0.97 -16.81
C LEU A 35 16.16 -1.65 -15.64
N PRO A 36 16.17 -1.06 -14.43
CA PRO A 36 16.91 -1.62 -13.31
C PRO A 36 16.43 -3.06 -13.08
N ARG A 37 17.37 -4.00 -12.91
CA ARG A 37 17.13 -5.43 -12.66
C ARG A 37 16.22 -5.71 -11.43
N TRP A 38 15.85 -4.68 -10.67
CA TRP A 38 14.85 -4.71 -9.59
C TRP A 38 13.40 -4.88 -10.08
N LEU A 39 13.11 -4.64 -11.35
CA LEU A 39 11.77 -4.84 -11.92
C LEU A 39 11.43 -6.32 -12.20
N GLY A 40 12.41 -7.24 -12.07
CA GLY A 40 12.27 -8.65 -12.48
C GLY A 40 12.36 -9.68 -11.36
N GLY A 41 12.46 -9.28 -10.10
CA GLY A 41 12.40 -10.23 -8.99
C GLY A 41 10.95 -10.58 -8.69
N LYS A 42 10.55 -11.85 -8.80
CA LYS A 42 9.30 -12.35 -8.19
C LYS A 42 9.26 -11.82 -6.75
N GLN A 43 8.35 -10.89 -6.47
CA GLN A 43 8.19 -10.31 -5.13
C GLN A 43 7.96 -11.48 -4.17
N ARG A 44 8.85 -11.65 -3.19
CA ARG A 44 8.76 -12.73 -2.22
C ARG A 44 7.44 -12.56 -1.46
N GLN A 45 6.48 -13.43 -1.75
CA GLN A 45 5.23 -13.49 -1.02
C GLN A 45 5.45 -14.25 0.29
N HIS A 46 4.90 -13.70 1.35
CA HIS A 46 4.98 -14.23 2.69
C HIS A 46 3.60 -14.72 3.11
N HIS A 47 3.52 -15.95 3.62
CA HIS A 47 2.28 -16.52 4.12
C HIS A 47 2.07 -16.09 5.56
N TYR A 48 0.96 -15.42 5.85
CA TYR A 48 0.54 -15.07 7.19
C TYR A 48 -0.72 -15.82 7.59
N ARG A 49 -0.72 -16.32 8.82
CA ARG A 49 -1.88 -16.90 9.47
C ARG A 49 -2.25 -16.05 10.68
N LEU A 50 -3.42 -15.43 10.65
CA LEU A 50 -3.99 -14.67 11.75
C LEU A 50 -5.03 -15.55 12.44
N GLN A 51 -4.99 -15.60 13.75
CA GLN A 51 -5.99 -16.25 14.60
C GLN A 51 -6.55 -15.17 15.52
N ILE A 52 -7.83 -14.89 15.36
CA ILE A 52 -8.54 -13.83 16.06
C ILE A 52 -9.60 -14.50 16.91
N ARG A 53 -9.60 -14.18 18.20
CA ARG A 53 -10.65 -14.66 19.11
C ARG A 53 -11.83 -13.72 19.04
N CYS A 54 -13.00 -14.26 18.71
CA CYS A 54 -14.27 -13.56 18.68
C CYS A 54 -15.18 -14.17 19.76
N GLU A 55 -15.88 -13.32 20.51
CA GLU A 55 -16.76 -13.77 21.58
C GLU A 55 -18.09 -14.23 21.01
N ASP A 56 -18.64 -13.44 20.08
CA ASP A 56 -19.93 -13.69 19.46
C ASP A 56 -19.90 -13.61 17.92
N ARG A 57 -21.09 -13.60 17.32
CA ARG A 57 -21.24 -13.45 15.87
C ARG A 57 -21.01 -12.02 15.40
N ALA A 58 -21.40 -11.02 16.21
CA ALA A 58 -21.29 -9.61 15.84
C ALA A 58 -19.81 -9.19 15.75
N ASP A 59 -18.99 -9.63 16.70
CA ASP A 59 -17.53 -9.48 16.69
C ASP A 59 -16.92 -10.02 15.40
N MET A 60 -17.34 -11.23 15.01
CA MET A 60 -16.84 -11.87 13.81
C MET A 60 -17.21 -11.07 12.56
N GLU A 61 -18.45 -10.59 12.47
CA GLU A 61 -18.91 -9.74 11.37
C GLU A 61 -18.12 -8.42 11.33
N GLN A 62 -17.84 -7.80 12.47
CA GLN A 62 -17.02 -6.59 12.56
C GLN A 62 -15.58 -6.83 12.07
N VAL A 63 -14.96 -7.94 12.45
CA VAL A 63 -13.62 -8.30 11.98
C VAL A 63 -13.62 -8.55 10.47
N LEU A 64 -14.65 -9.20 9.94
CA LEU A 64 -14.80 -9.44 8.50
C LEU A 64 -15.03 -8.15 7.71
N ASP A 65 -15.80 -7.21 8.27
CA ASP A 65 -15.98 -5.89 7.68
C ASP A 65 -14.65 -5.13 7.59
N MET A 66 -13.84 -5.21 8.65
CA MET A 66 -12.51 -4.60 8.69
C MET A 66 -11.53 -5.26 7.70
N VAL A 67 -11.69 -6.55 7.40
CA VAL A 67 -10.98 -7.23 6.30
C VAL A 67 -11.36 -6.62 4.95
N ASN A 68 -12.65 -6.40 4.71
CA ASN A 68 -13.16 -5.82 3.46
C ASN A 68 -12.69 -4.37 3.27
N HIS A 69 -12.56 -3.61 4.36
CA HIS A 69 -12.13 -2.21 4.30
C HIS A 69 -10.61 -2.01 4.29
N THR A 70 -9.82 -2.93 4.88
CA THR A 70 -8.37 -2.73 5.05
C THR A 70 -7.54 -3.63 4.14
N LEU A 71 -7.93 -4.90 4.01
CA LEU A 71 -7.13 -5.91 3.32
C LEU A 71 -7.52 -6.02 1.83
N GLN A 72 -8.82 -6.07 1.51
CA GLN A 72 -9.27 -6.20 0.13
C GLN A 72 -8.82 -5.04 -0.79
N PRO A 73 -8.86 -3.76 -0.37
CA PRO A 73 -8.40 -2.65 -1.22
C PRO A 73 -6.89 -2.68 -1.44
N ALA A 74 -6.14 -3.32 -0.55
CA ALA A 74 -4.71 -3.58 -0.69
C ALA A 74 -4.39 -4.78 -1.62
N GLY A 75 -5.42 -5.41 -2.18
CA GLY A 75 -5.29 -6.64 -2.98
C GLY A 75 -4.99 -7.88 -2.15
N LEU A 76 -5.26 -7.85 -0.84
CA LEU A 76 -5.12 -9.00 0.04
C LEU A 76 -6.47 -9.70 0.18
N GLN A 77 -6.53 -10.95 -0.25
CA GLN A 77 -7.73 -11.79 -0.16
C GLN A 77 -7.48 -12.94 0.83
N PRO A 78 -7.70 -12.73 2.13
CA PRO A 78 -7.50 -13.78 3.12
C PRO A 78 -8.53 -14.89 2.94
N MET A 79 -8.05 -16.14 2.92
CA MET A 79 -8.90 -17.31 3.07
C MET A 79 -9.33 -17.42 4.53
N GLN A 80 -10.64 -17.47 4.73
CA GLN A 80 -11.27 -17.41 6.06
C GLN A 80 -11.72 -18.81 6.48
N SER A 81 -11.50 -19.15 7.74
CA SER A 81 -11.98 -20.39 8.34
C SER A 81 -12.35 -20.17 9.79
N ILE A 82 -13.42 -20.79 10.25
CA ILE A 82 -13.88 -20.70 11.63
C ILE A 82 -13.44 -21.96 12.36
N LYS A 83 -12.84 -21.80 13.54
CA LYS A 83 -12.48 -22.91 14.43
C LYS A 83 -13.18 -22.75 15.78
N PRO A 84 -13.68 -23.84 16.39
CA PRO A 84 -14.15 -23.78 17.76
C PRO A 84 -12.96 -23.47 18.67
N GLY A 85 -13.09 -22.44 19.51
CA GLY A 85 -12.10 -22.06 20.50
C GLY A 85 -12.13 -23.02 21.70
N ARG A 86 -10.98 -23.19 22.37
CA ARG A 86 -10.85 -24.11 23.52
C ARG A 86 -11.70 -23.73 24.75
N SER A 87 -12.20 -22.51 24.82
CA SER A 87 -12.94 -21.95 25.96
C SER A 87 -14.38 -21.55 25.63
N GLY A 88 -15.00 -22.18 24.62
CA GLY A 88 -16.38 -21.89 24.22
C GLY A 88 -16.54 -20.69 23.27
N GLY A 89 -15.49 -19.90 23.04
CA GLY A 89 -15.47 -18.84 22.02
C GLY A 89 -15.26 -19.37 20.60
N ARG A 90 -15.38 -18.49 19.60
CA ARG A 90 -15.09 -18.80 18.18
C ARG A 90 -13.76 -18.19 17.79
N GLU A 91 -12.94 -18.94 17.07
CA GLU A 91 -11.68 -18.44 16.52
C GLU A 91 -11.81 -18.26 15.01
N LEU A 92 -11.73 -17.00 14.56
CA LEU A 92 -11.63 -16.68 13.16
C LEU A 92 -10.17 -16.80 12.72
N VAL A 93 -9.90 -17.65 11.74
CA VAL A 93 -8.57 -17.88 11.21
C VAL A 93 -8.50 -17.37 9.77
N LEU A 94 -7.60 -16.41 9.54
CA LEU A 94 -7.34 -15.79 8.25
C LEU A 94 -5.98 -16.25 7.73
N ASN A 95 -5.94 -16.88 6.55
CA ASN A 95 -4.70 -17.23 5.88
C ASN A 95 -4.54 -16.37 4.63
N LEU A 96 -3.45 -15.63 4.52
CA LEU A 96 -3.21 -14.74 3.39
C LEU A 96 -1.75 -14.76 2.95
N GLN A 97 -1.52 -14.46 1.68
CA GLN A 97 -0.19 -14.19 1.15
C GLN A 97 -0.07 -12.69 0.95
N CYS A 98 1.02 -12.09 1.44
CA CYS A 98 1.29 -10.67 1.19
C CYS A 98 2.70 -10.44 0.66
N THR A 99 2.83 -9.45 -0.20
CA THR A 99 4.12 -8.91 -0.66
C THR A 99 4.68 -7.90 0.35
N PRO A 100 5.99 -7.59 0.31
CA PRO A 100 6.57 -6.62 1.22
C PRO A 100 5.87 -5.25 1.24
N PRO A 101 5.44 -4.66 0.10
CA PRO A 101 4.66 -3.41 0.10
C PRO A 101 3.28 -3.54 0.76
N GLN A 102 2.63 -4.70 0.67
CA GLN A 102 1.31 -4.93 1.25
C GLN A 102 1.35 -5.15 2.76
N ARG A 103 2.52 -5.48 3.33
CA ARG A 103 2.68 -5.79 4.76
C ARG A 103 2.16 -4.68 5.68
N ARG A 104 2.25 -3.41 5.27
CA ARG A 104 1.74 -2.27 6.06
C ARG A 104 0.25 -2.38 6.36
N TYR A 105 -0.55 -2.86 5.40
CA TYR A 105 -2.00 -3.01 5.55
C TYR A 105 -2.34 -4.17 6.49
N LEU A 106 -1.55 -5.24 6.45
CA LEU A 106 -1.68 -6.34 7.39
C LEU A 106 -1.39 -5.88 8.83
N VAL A 107 -0.31 -5.13 9.03
CA VAL A 107 0.04 -4.59 10.35
C VAL A 107 -1.04 -3.63 10.86
N GLN A 108 -1.54 -2.74 9.99
CA GLN A 108 -2.64 -1.83 10.32
C GLN A 108 -3.90 -2.59 10.75
N PHE A 109 -4.31 -3.61 9.97
CA PHE A 109 -5.44 -4.46 10.30
C PHE A 109 -5.25 -5.15 11.66
N VAL A 110 -4.09 -5.76 11.91
CA VAL A 110 -3.79 -6.43 13.20
C VAL A 110 -3.85 -5.43 14.35
N HIS A 111 -3.34 -4.21 14.16
CA HIS A 111 -3.40 -3.17 15.18
C HIS A 111 -4.86 -2.75 15.47
N GLN A 112 -5.68 -2.53 14.44
CA GLN A 112 -7.07 -2.14 14.60
C GLN A 112 -7.92 -3.25 15.27
N VAL A 113 -7.77 -4.50 14.82
CA VAL A 113 -8.44 -5.65 15.46
C VAL A 113 -7.93 -5.84 16.89
N GLY A 114 -6.63 -5.67 17.11
CA GLY A 114 -5.96 -5.90 18.39
C GLY A 114 -6.39 -4.98 19.53
N VAL A 115 -7.08 -3.87 19.23
CA VAL A 115 -7.69 -3.00 20.25
C VAL A 115 -8.87 -3.69 20.93
N ALA A 116 -9.67 -4.44 20.18
CA ALA A 116 -10.92 -5.04 20.67
C ALA A 116 -10.81 -6.55 20.88
N HIS A 117 -9.95 -7.25 20.11
CA HIS A 117 -9.90 -8.71 20.11
C HIS A 117 -8.46 -9.22 20.28
N PRO A 118 -8.24 -10.30 21.07
CA PRO A 118 -6.95 -10.96 21.11
C PRO A 118 -6.57 -11.52 19.73
N VAL A 119 -5.46 -11.03 19.17
CA VAL A 119 -4.93 -11.47 17.87
C VAL A 119 -3.61 -12.21 18.04
N ARG A 120 -3.54 -13.44 17.51
CA ARG A 120 -2.30 -14.18 17.34
C ARG A 120 -1.97 -14.31 15.86
N TRP A 121 -0.85 -13.75 15.42
CA TRP A 121 -0.39 -13.88 14.05
C TRP A 121 0.88 -14.73 13.95
N GLN A 122 1.00 -15.49 12.87
CA GLN A 122 2.15 -16.35 12.59
C GLN A 122 2.58 -16.13 11.15
N LEU A 123 3.87 -15.81 10.96
CA LEU A 123 4.50 -15.90 9.65
C LEU A 123 4.82 -17.37 9.38
N ARG A 124 4.16 -17.95 8.39
CA ARG A 124 4.44 -19.30 7.92
C ARG A 124 5.51 -19.23 6.83
N PRO A 125 6.60 -20.02 6.92
CA PRO A 125 7.44 -20.23 5.76
C PRO A 125 6.58 -20.78 4.63
N ARG A 126 6.85 -20.34 3.41
CA ARG A 126 6.17 -20.82 2.21
C ARG A 126 6.48 -22.31 2.10
N ILE A 127 5.50 -23.17 2.39
CA ILE A 127 5.57 -24.60 2.08
C ILE A 127 5.28 -24.75 0.59
N ASP A 128 6.08 -24.09 -0.25
CA ASP A 128 6.29 -24.53 -1.62
C ASP A 128 7.52 -25.42 -1.52
N CYS A 129 7.33 -26.60 -0.93
CA CYS A 129 8.03 -27.75 -1.46
C CYS A 129 7.33 -28.00 -2.79
N ASP A 130 8.05 -27.86 -3.90
CA ASP A 130 7.71 -28.53 -5.16
C ASP A 130 7.38 -29.98 -4.81
N PRO A 131 6.13 -30.45 -4.98
CA PRO A 131 5.88 -31.85 -5.17
C PRO A 131 5.88 -32.06 -6.70
N GLU A 132 6.92 -32.72 -7.19
CA GLU A 132 6.96 -33.39 -8.50
C GLU A 132 7.46 -32.57 -9.71
N LEU A 133 8.78 -32.34 -9.71
CA LEU A 133 9.60 -32.57 -10.91
C LEU A 133 10.27 -33.95 -10.73
N ASN A 134 9.60 -35.01 -11.18
CA ASN A 134 10.24 -36.26 -11.60
C ASN A 134 9.44 -36.84 -12.75
#